data_AF-A0A414YFR1-F1
#
_entry.id   AF-A0A414YFR1-F1
#
_cell.length_a   1.000
_cell.length_b   1.000
_cell.length_c   1.000
_cell.angle_alpha   90.00
_cell.angle_beta   90.00
_cell.angle_gamma   90.00
#
_symmetry.space_group_name_H-M   'P 1'
#
loop_
_entity.id
_entity.type
_entity.pdbx_description
1 polymer ?
#
loop_
_entity_poly.entity_id
_entity_poly.type
_entity_poly.pdbx_seq_one_letter_code
_entity_poly.pdbx_strand_id
1 'polypeptide(L)'
;MINVNKLPRPNYYGINVFNPTIVSHTFSLSSDDMLIYYEEIFRNRTNKNKPYIDRFNSIEELEEDIYGECHYYWLSYDFKEIYNRLDKQEFLKKINALIKEYGNAVITDDVSLCIKTDESIRLKDWHNSISDEYTWKDTSTEWNK
;
A
#
# COMPACT_ATOMS: atom_id res chain seq x y z
N MET A 1 -16.21 -13.42 -0.46
CA MET A 1 -16.74 -12.31 0.38
C MET A 1 -15.60 -11.35 0.69
N ILE A 2 -15.76 -10.07 0.37
CA ILE A 2 -14.69 -9.07 0.52
C ILE A 2 -14.72 -8.48 1.93
N ASN A 3 -13.62 -8.61 2.66
CA ASN A 3 -13.40 -8.00 3.96
C ASN A 3 -12.45 -6.80 3.84
N VAL A 4 -12.86 -5.65 4.35
CA VAL A 4 -12.13 -4.39 4.28
C VAL A 4 -11.50 -4.09 5.64
N ASN A 5 -10.19 -3.88 5.65
CA ASN A 5 -9.39 -3.54 6.82
C ASN A 5 -8.72 -2.18 6.64
N LYS A 6 -8.36 -1.55 7.75
CA LYS A 6 -7.51 -0.34 7.72
C LYS A 6 -6.13 -0.70 7.18
N LEU A 7 -5.56 0.20 6.38
CA LEU A 7 -4.16 0.09 5.96
C LEU A 7 -3.25 0.22 7.19
N PRO A 8 -2.31 -0.72 7.42
CA PRO A 8 -1.30 -0.56 8.47
C PRO A 8 -0.40 0.64 8.16
N ARG A 9 -0.03 1.40 9.19
CA ARG A 9 0.79 2.61 9.04
C ARG A 9 2.05 2.51 9.90
N PRO A 10 3.20 3.03 9.44
CA PRO A 10 4.39 3.20 10.28
C PRO A 10 4.10 4.06 11.50
N ASN A 11 4.85 3.86 12.59
CA ASN A 11 4.67 4.60 13.85
C ASN A 11 4.81 6.12 13.71
N TYR A 12 5.55 6.59 12.71
CA TYR A 12 5.76 8.01 12.48
C TYR A 12 4.64 8.68 11.65
N TYR A 13 3.72 7.91 11.08
CA TYR A 13 2.64 8.43 10.25
C TYR A 13 1.63 9.23 11.11
N GLY A 14 1.32 10.46 10.70
CA GLY A 14 0.45 11.37 11.47
C GLY A 14 1.18 12.23 12.51
N ILE A 15 2.50 12.11 12.63
CA ILE A 15 3.31 13.08 13.38
C ILE A 15 3.45 14.36 12.53
N ASN A 16 2.56 15.33 12.77
CA ASN A 16 2.56 16.65 12.10
C ASN A 16 3.68 17.58 12.58
N VAL A 17 4.64 17.06 13.34
CA VAL A 17 5.77 17.86 13.82
C VAL A 17 6.82 17.88 12.71
N PHE A 18 6.95 19.02 12.04
CA PHE A 18 8.13 19.31 11.24
C PHE A 18 9.35 19.16 12.15
N ASN A 19 10.11 18.08 11.98
CA ASN A 19 11.33 17.84 12.73
C ASN A 19 12.54 18.15 11.84
N PRO A 20 13.06 19.38 11.85
CA PRO A 20 14.14 19.80 10.95
C PRO A 20 15.44 19.01 11.14
N THR A 21 15.56 18.19 12.19
CA THR A 21 16.74 17.34 12.42
C THR A 21 16.74 16.07 11.58
N ILE A 22 15.60 15.66 11.00
CA ILE A 22 15.56 14.49 10.11
C ILE A 22 16.01 14.92 8.72
N VAL A 23 17.32 14.80 8.48
CA VAL A 23 17.97 15.16 7.22
C VAL A 23 18.22 13.95 6.31
N SER A 24 18.20 12.74 6.88
CA SER A 24 18.36 11.49 6.13
C SER A 24 17.68 10.33 6.85
N HIS A 25 17.32 9.31 6.07
CA HIS A 25 16.85 8.02 6.55
C HIS A 25 17.63 6.90 5.88
N THR A 26 17.92 5.84 6.63
CA THR A 26 18.52 4.62 6.07
C THR A 26 17.48 3.51 6.15
N PHE A 27 16.89 3.23 5.00
CA PHE A 27 15.92 2.16 4.82
C PHE A 27 16.51 0.78 5.16
N SER A 28 15.72 -0.03 5.87
CA SER A 28 16.09 -1.35 6.36
C SER A 28 14.93 -2.34 6.24
N LEU A 29 15.05 -3.53 6.83
CA LEU A 29 13.96 -4.53 6.95
C LEU A 29 13.19 -4.41 8.29
N SER A 30 13.24 -3.22 8.91
CA SER A 30 12.46 -2.89 10.13
C SER A 30 10.96 -2.97 9.86
N SER A 31 10.15 -3.20 10.90
CA SER A 31 8.69 -3.28 10.73
C SER A 31 8.10 -2.01 10.12
N ASP A 32 8.58 -0.82 10.53
CA ASP A 32 8.11 0.46 9.99
C ASP A 32 8.46 0.62 8.50
N ASP A 33 9.71 0.31 8.11
CA ASP A 33 10.12 0.38 6.70
C ASP A 33 9.35 -0.62 5.82
N MET A 34 9.08 -1.82 6.35
CA MET A 34 8.30 -2.83 5.63
C MET A 34 6.88 -2.36 5.29
N LEU A 35 6.26 -1.53 6.14
CA LEU A 35 4.94 -0.96 5.87
C LEU A 35 4.99 0.06 4.72
N ILE A 36 6.08 0.82 4.61
CA ILE A 36 6.31 1.77 3.50
C ILE A 36 6.42 0.99 2.18
N TYR A 37 7.25 -0.05 2.16
CA TYR A 37 7.43 -0.87 0.95
C TYR A 37 6.13 -1.55 0.53
N TYR A 38 5.38 -2.08 1.51
CA TYR A 38 4.09 -2.71 1.27
C TYR A 38 3.10 -1.72 0.65
N GLU A 39 2.99 -0.51 1.20
CA GLU A 39 2.13 0.54 0.63
C GLU A 39 2.53 0.88 -0.82
N GLU A 40 3.83 1.07 -1.10
CA GLU A 40 4.29 1.45 -2.44
C GLU A 40 4.15 0.32 -3.46
N ILE A 41 4.45 -0.93 -3.09
CA ILE A 41 4.19 -2.12 -3.92
C ILE A 41 2.71 -2.15 -4.33
N PHE A 42 1.80 -1.95 -3.37
CA PHE A 42 0.38 -2.05 -3.63
C PHE A 42 -0.21 -0.80 -4.31
N ARG A 43 0.39 0.37 -4.14
CA ARG A 43 0.14 1.55 -4.99
C ARG A 43 0.49 1.24 -6.45
N ASN A 44 1.66 0.66 -6.69
CA ASN A 44 2.11 0.24 -8.01
C ASN A 44 1.16 -0.78 -8.65
N ARG A 45 0.79 -1.81 -7.89
CA ARG A 45 -0.17 -2.83 -8.33
C ARG A 45 -1.55 -2.25 -8.60
N THR A 46 -2.06 -1.38 -7.74
CA THR A 46 -3.36 -0.71 -7.92
C THR A 46 -3.35 0.15 -9.18
N ASN A 47 -2.31 0.95 -9.39
CA ASN A 47 -2.19 1.81 -10.57
C ASN A 47 -2.16 1.05 -11.89
N LYS A 48 -1.50 -0.11 -11.92
CA LYS A 48 -1.51 -1.03 -13.07
C LYS A 48 -2.74 -1.93 -13.13
N ASN A 49 -3.69 -1.75 -12.21
CA ASN A 49 -4.88 -2.58 -12.04
C ASN A 49 -4.53 -4.07 -12.02
N LYS A 50 -3.47 -4.46 -11.31
CA LYS A 50 -3.03 -5.86 -11.20
C LYS A 50 -4.08 -6.69 -10.42
N PRO A 51 -4.15 -8.01 -10.67
CA PRO A 51 -5.03 -8.89 -9.90
C PRO A 51 -4.63 -8.96 -8.43
N TYR A 52 -5.61 -9.25 -7.58
CA TYR A 52 -5.40 -9.62 -6.19
C TYR A 52 -4.50 -10.86 -6.10
N ILE A 53 -3.64 -10.90 -5.09
CA ILE A 53 -2.74 -12.04 -4.82
C ILE A 53 -2.78 -12.44 -3.34
N ASP A 54 -2.74 -13.74 -3.05
CA ASP A 54 -2.57 -14.21 -1.67
C ASP A 54 -1.12 -14.11 -1.19
N ARG A 55 -0.18 -14.09 -2.14
CA ARG A 55 1.26 -13.98 -1.95
C ARG A 55 1.96 -13.79 -3.29
N PHE A 56 3.17 -13.28 -3.26
CA PHE A 56 4.14 -13.44 -4.33
C PHE A 56 4.74 -14.86 -4.30
N ASN A 57 4.93 -15.45 -5.47
CA ASN A 57 5.46 -16.80 -5.64
C ASN A 57 6.97 -16.83 -5.81
N SER A 58 7.56 -15.75 -6.32
CA SER A 58 9.00 -15.62 -6.51
C SER A 58 9.49 -14.18 -6.31
N ILE A 59 10.82 -14.01 -6.28
CA ILE A 59 11.44 -12.68 -6.23
C ILE A 59 11.16 -11.92 -7.53
N GLU A 60 11.24 -12.59 -8.67
CA GLU A 60 11.06 -12.00 -9.99
C GLU A 60 9.63 -11.43 -10.14
N GLU A 61 8.62 -12.15 -9.64
CA GLU A 61 7.23 -11.65 -9.63
C GLU A 61 7.09 -10.38 -8.77
N LEU A 62 7.74 -10.35 -7.60
CA LEU A 62 7.75 -9.19 -6.72
C LEU A 62 8.46 -7.99 -7.35
N GLU A 63 9.57 -8.23 -8.04
CA GLU A 63 10.42 -7.19 -8.65
C GLU A 63 9.70 -6.38 -9.73
N GLU A 64 8.66 -6.92 -10.36
CA GLU A 64 7.82 -6.16 -11.30
C GLU A 64 7.11 -4.96 -10.66
N ASP A 65 6.94 -4.99 -9.34
CA ASP A 65 6.26 -3.96 -8.53
C ASP A 65 7.25 -3.09 -7.73
N ILE A 66 8.56 -3.31 -7.89
CA ILE A 66 9.63 -2.52 -7.27
C ILE A 66 10.09 -1.40 -8.22
N TYR A 67 9.36 -0.29 -8.22
CA TYR A 67 9.70 0.93 -8.95
C TYR A 67 9.07 2.14 -8.26
N GLY A 68 9.46 3.34 -8.68
CA GLY A 68 8.99 4.58 -8.06
C GLY A 68 9.80 4.91 -6.81
N GLU A 69 9.16 5.52 -5.84
CA GLU A 69 9.85 6.16 -4.71
C GLU A 69 9.24 5.76 -3.37
N CYS A 70 10.09 5.39 -2.41
CA CYS A 70 9.68 5.20 -1.02
C CYS A 70 9.84 6.51 -0.25
N HIS A 71 8.82 6.84 0.54
CA HIS A 71 8.74 8.11 1.26
C HIS A 71 8.86 7.89 2.77
N TYR A 72 9.78 8.64 3.38
CA TYR A 72 9.93 8.72 4.84
C TYR A 72 9.84 10.20 5.26
N TYR A 73 8.71 10.57 5.88
CA TYR A 73 8.31 11.98 6.03
C TYR A 73 8.33 12.72 4.67
N TRP A 74 9.09 13.81 4.55
CA TRP A 74 9.27 14.59 3.31
C TRP A 74 10.45 14.11 2.46
N LEU A 75 11.17 13.07 2.90
CA LEU A 75 12.29 12.52 2.16
C LEU A 75 11.78 11.46 1.18
N SER A 76 12.25 11.54 -0.07
CA SER A 76 11.97 10.58 -1.12
C SER A 76 13.26 9.89 -1.57
N TYR A 77 13.17 8.59 -1.86
CA TYR A 77 14.28 7.74 -2.24
C TYR A 77 13.84 6.74 -3.29
N ASP A 78 14.68 6.50 -4.30
CA ASP A 78 14.40 5.51 -5.35
C ASP A 78 14.23 4.11 -4.75
N PHE A 79 13.08 3.50 -5.03
CA PHE A 79 12.72 2.22 -4.42
C PHE A 79 13.64 1.09 -4.92
N LYS A 80 14.06 1.13 -6.18
CA LYS A 80 14.94 0.11 -6.75
C LYS A 80 16.33 0.16 -6.11
N GLU A 81 16.87 1.36 -5.87
CA GLU A 81 18.13 1.56 -5.16
C GLU A 81 18.06 1.09 -3.71
N ILE A 82 16.98 1.40 -2.99
CA ILE A 82 16.74 0.87 -1.64
C ILE A 82 16.74 -0.65 -1.70
N TYR A 83 15.86 -1.21 -2.51
CA TYR A 83 15.66 -2.65 -2.63
C TYR A 83 16.98 -3.35 -2.93
N ASN A 84 17.81 -2.86 -3.86
CA ASN A 84 19.13 -3.44 -4.22
C ASN A 84 20.10 -3.62 -3.04
N ARG A 85 19.90 -2.90 -1.93
CA ARG A 85 20.72 -2.99 -0.71
C ARG A 85 20.17 -3.97 0.33
N LEU A 86 18.95 -4.48 0.15
CA LEU A 86 18.25 -5.34 1.09
C LEU A 86 18.45 -6.83 0.80
N ASP A 87 18.29 -7.67 1.83
CA ASP A 87 18.16 -9.12 1.66
C ASP A 87 16.83 -9.45 0.98
N LYS A 88 16.90 -10.00 -0.23
CA LYS A 88 15.73 -10.23 -1.10
C LYS A 88 14.81 -11.33 -0.58
N GLN A 89 15.38 -12.36 0.02
CA GLN A 89 14.62 -13.50 0.53
C GLN A 89 13.88 -13.11 1.79
N GLU A 90 14.53 -12.37 2.69
CA GLU A 90 13.90 -11.83 3.89
C GLU A 90 12.83 -10.78 3.55
N PHE A 91 13.11 -9.91 2.57
CA PHE A 91 12.13 -8.93 2.09
C PHE A 91 10.87 -9.61 1.53
N LEU A 92 11.02 -10.57 0.61
CA LEU A 92 9.90 -11.35 0.06
C LEU A 92 9.08 -12.03 1.16
N LYS A 93 9.76 -12.66 2.13
CA LYS A 93 9.11 -13.30 3.28
C LYS A 93 8.28 -12.31 4.09
N LYS A 94 8.82 -11.12 4.39
CA LYS A 94 8.14 -10.08 5.17
C LYS A 94 6.96 -9.46 4.41
N ILE A 95 7.10 -9.18 3.11
CA ILE A 95 5.98 -8.72 2.26
C ILE A 95 4.86 -9.76 2.24
N ASN A 96 5.18 -11.04 2.03
CA ASN A 96 4.17 -12.10 2.04
C ASN A 96 3.50 -12.26 3.42
N ALA A 97 4.21 -12.01 4.51
CA ALA A 97 3.62 -11.98 5.84
C ALA A 97 2.61 -10.83 5.99
N LEU A 98 2.94 -9.63 5.49
CA LEU A 98 2.02 -8.48 5.48
C LEU A 98 0.78 -8.74 4.61
N ILE A 99 0.94 -9.38 3.44
CA ILE A 99 -0.20 -9.77 2.59
C ILE A 99 -1.11 -10.74 3.34
N LYS A 100 -0.54 -11.75 4.01
CA LYS A 100 -1.33 -12.69 4.81
C LYS A 100 -2.07 -12.01 5.96
N GLU A 101 -1.41 -11.06 6.63
CA GLU A 101 -1.95 -10.37 7.80
C GLU A 101 -3.00 -9.31 7.46
N TYR A 102 -2.79 -8.53 6.40
CA TYR A 102 -3.62 -7.37 6.07
C TYR A 102 -4.44 -7.56 4.79
N GLY A 103 -3.96 -8.37 3.85
CA GLY A 103 -4.54 -8.54 2.52
C GLY A 103 -3.78 -7.74 1.48
N ASN A 104 -4.45 -7.36 0.39
CA ASN A 104 -3.89 -6.47 -0.63
C ASN A 104 -4.29 -5.05 -0.29
N ALA A 105 -3.32 -4.14 -0.22
CA ALA A 105 -3.65 -2.73 -0.13
C ALA A 105 -4.19 -2.23 -1.48
N VAL A 106 -5.24 -1.41 -1.40
CA VAL A 106 -5.79 -0.67 -2.53
C VAL A 106 -5.54 0.79 -2.23
N ILE A 107 -4.66 1.38 -3.02
CA ILE A 107 -4.16 2.73 -2.81
C ILE A 107 -4.49 3.57 -4.04
N THR A 108 -5.36 4.55 -3.85
CA THR A 108 -5.73 5.61 -4.80
C THR A 108 -5.55 6.96 -4.12
N ASP A 109 -5.86 8.05 -4.82
CA ASP A 109 -5.75 9.40 -4.24
C ASP A 109 -6.73 9.62 -3.08
N ASP A 110 -7.91 8.97 -3.15
CA ASP A 110 -8.99 9.16 -2.18
C ASP A 110 -9.12 8.00 -1.17
N VAL A 111 -8.56 6.83 -1.48
CA VAL A 111 -8.76 5.61 -0.70
C VAL A 111 -7.43 4.94 -0.40
N SER A 112 -7.26 4.52 0.86
CA SER A 112 -6.13 3.72 1.31
C SER A 112 -6.61 2.72 2.36
N LEU A 113 -6.83 1.48 1.92
CA LEU A 113 -7.34 0.39 2.75
C LEU A 113 -6.76 -0.94 2.30
N CYS A 114 -6.97 -1.99 3.09
CA CYS A 114 -6.62 -3.36 2.71
C CYS A 114 -7.89 -4.18 2.46
N ILE A 115 -7.83 -5.05 1.46
CA ILE A 115 -8.89 -6.01 1.18
C ILE A 115 -8.38 -7.43 1.36
N LYS A 116 -9.21 -8.30 1.94
CA LYS A 116 -9.03 -9.75 1.94
C LYS A 116 -10.24 -10.38 1.28
N THR A 117 -9.98 -11.26 0.31
CA THR A 117 -11.04 -11.95 -0.41
C THR A 117 -10.51 -13.24 -1.01
N ASP A 118 -11.41 -14.19 -1.20
CA ASP A 118 -11.24 -15.39 -2.01
C ASP A 118 -11.67 -15.19 -3.47
N GLU A 119 -12.20 -14.00 -3.79
CA GLU A 119 -12.69 -13.64 -5.11
C GLU A 119 -11.54 -13.17 -6.03
N SER A 120 -11.62 -13.57 -7.29
CA SER A 120 -10.70 -13.08 -8.33
C SER A 120 -11.08 -11.68 -8.76
N ILE A 121 -10.49 -10.68 -8.12
CA ILE A 121 -10.70 -9.25 -8.42
C ILE A 121 -9.42 -8.59 -8.93
N ARG A 122 -9.60 -7.46 -9.63
CA ARG A 122 -8.51 -6.53 -9.97
C ARG A 122 -8.64 -5.29 -9.10
N LEU A 123 -7.54 -4.82 -8.55
CA LEU A 123 -7.55 -3.87 -7.43
C LEU A 123 -8.23 -2.54 -7.78
N LYS A 124 -7.95 -1.98 -8.97
CA LYS A 124 -8.52 -0.70 -9.40
C LYS A 124 -9.95 -0.84 -9.89
N ASP A 125 -10.28 -1.94 -10.56
CA ASP A 125 -11.67 -2.20 -10.98
C ASP A 125 -12.59 -2.37 -9.76
N TRP A 126 -12.12 -3.09 -8.74
CA TRP A 126 -12.84 -3.22 -7.48
C TRP A 126 -13.04 -1.85 -6.82
N HIS A 127 -11.97 -1.04 -6.70
CA HIS A 127 -12.07 0.33 -6.20
C HIS A 127 -13.12 1.15 -6.97
N ASN A 128 -13.10 1.09 -8.30
CA ASN A 128 -14.03 1.85 -9.11
C ASN A 128 -15.48 1.36 -8.93
N SER A 129 -15.70 0.05 -8.78
CA SER A 129 -17.05 -0.47 -8.53
C SER A 129 -17.67 0.05 -7.23
N ILE A 130 -16.86 0.20 -6.17
CA ILE A 130 -17.34 0.78 -4.91
C ILE A 130 -17.38 2.31 -4.99
N SER A 131 -16.47 2.94 -5.73
CA SER A 131 -16.51 4.38 -5.96
C SER A 131 -17.78 4.77 -6.71
N ASP A 132 -18.21 3.98 -7.69
CA ASP A 132 -19.44 4.19 -8.43
C ASP A 132 -20.68 3.93 -7.54
N GLU A 133 -20.64 2.91 -6.68
CA GLU A 133 -21.70 2.65 -5.69
C GLU A 133 -21.82 3.75 -4.62
N TYR A 134 -20.71 4.44 -4.32
CA TYR A 134 -20.61 5.58 -3.41
C TYR A 134 -20.40 6.92 -4.12
N THR A 135 -20.64 7.01 -5.44
CA THR A 135 -20.66 8.31 -6.14
C THR A 135 -21.84 9.06 -5.57
N TRP A 136 -21.54 9.89 -4.57
CA TRP A 136 -22.38 10.88 -3.92
C TRP A 136 -23.85 10.73 -4.27
N LYS A 137 -24.56 9.84 -3.56
CA LYS A 137 -25.96 10.16 -3.25
C LYS A 137 -25.91 11.53 -2.61
N ASP A 138 -26.29 12.51 -3.39
CA ASP A 138 -26.38 13.91 -3.05
C ASP A 138 -27.33 14.01 -1.84
N THR A 139 -26.78 13.88 -0.63
CA THR A 139 -27.53 13.96 0.63
C THR A 139 -27.82 15.41 1.01
N SER A 140 -27.57 16.37 0.10
CA SER A 140 -27.96 17.77 0.24
C SER A 140 -29.48 18.01 0.22
N THR A 141 -30.31 16.97 -0.03
CA THR A 141 -31.77 17.10 -0.02
C THR A 141 -32.49 16.55 1.23
N GLU A 142 -31.80 15.99 2.23
CA GLU A 142 -32.48 15.39 3.40
C GLU A 142 -32.35 16.16 4.74
N TRP A 143 -31.79 17.38 4.76
CA TRP A 143 -31.71 18.20 5.99
C TRP A 143 -32.62 19.43 6.03
N ASN A 144 -33.78 19.39 5.37
CA ASN A 144 -34.85 20.36 5.59
C ASN A 144 -36.22 19.66 5.72
N LYS A 145 -36.44 19.00 6.87
CA LYS A 145 -37.78 18.77 7.43
C LYS A 145 -37.74 18.93 8.94
#